data_AF-A0A7J5C522-F1
#
_entry.id   AF-A0A7J5C522-F1
#
_cell.length_a   1.000
_cell.length_b   1.000
_cell.length_c   1.000
_cell.angle_alpha   90.00
_cell.angle_beta   90.00
_cell.angle_gamma   90.00
#
_symmetry.space_group_name_H-M   'P 1'
#
loop_
_entity.id
_entity.type
_entity.pdbx_description
1 polymer ?
#
loop_
_entity_poly.entity_id
_entity_poly.type
_entity_poly.pdbx_seq_one_letter_code
_entity_poly.pdbx_strand_id
1 'polypeptide(L)'
;MANWVVSLAGPRRVSLEPCPPDPLGPGQVRVRTCYSGISAGTELTLYRGSNPRLSKDWDDATRMFVPRQAAPAYPVVGFGYEEVGEVVEVAPDVADRRPGQIVWGIWGHRAEAVLAAGAVTPLAPGLDPLAA
;
A
#
# COMPACT_ATOMS: atom_id res chain seq x y z
N MET A 1 9.29 11.53 12.75
CA MET A 1 8.11 10.90 13.39
C MET A 1 8.18 9.40 13.11
N ALA A 2 7.60 8.57 13.98
CA ALA A 2 7.54 7.13 13.70
C ALA A 2 6.61 6.88 12.50
N ASN A 3 7.06 6.07 11.52
CA ASN A 3 6.22 5.58 10.43
C ASN A 3 5.59 4.24 10.87
N TRP A 4 4.40 3.95 10.37
CA TRP A 4 3.58 2.81 10.80
C TRP A 4 3.00 2.09 9.59
N VAL A 5 2.89 0.78 9.68
CA VAL A 5 2.21 -0.07 8.69
C VAL A 5 1.13 -0.89 9.38
N VAL A 6 -0.02 -1.05 8.72
CA VAL A 6 -1.06 -1.97 9.17
C VAL A 6 -0.65 -3.40 8.81
N SER A 7 -0.74 -4.31 9.77
CA SER A 7 -0.58 -5.73 9.55
C SER A 7 -1.82 -6.50 9.98
N LEU A 8 -2.03 -7.67 9.39
CA LEU A 8 -2.96 -8.67 9.92
C LEU A 8 -2.12 -9.75 10.60
N ALA A 9 -2.15 -9.83 11.93
CA ALA A 9 -1.42 -10.84 12.69
C ALA A 9 -2.10 -12.23 12.65
N GLY A 10 -3.34 -12.28 12.16
CA GLY A 10 -4.16 -13.47 12.03
C GLY A 10 -5.59 -13.11 11.67
N PRO A 11 -6.48 -14.11 11.56
CA PRO A 11 -7.90 -13.86 11.32
C PRO A 11 -8.47 -12.95 12.41
N ARG A 12 -9.07 -11.84 11.98
CA ARG A 12 -9.71 -10.80 12.78
C ARG A 12 -8.77 -10.09 13.75
N ARG A 13 -7.46 -10.11 13.47
CA ARG A 13 -6.43 -9.48 14.30
C ARG A 13 -5.63 -8.47 13.49
N VAL A 14 -5.88 -7.20 13.73
CA VAL A 14 -5.15 -6.07 13.14
C VAL A 14 -4.10 -5.58 14.12
N SER A 15 -2.90 -5.27 13.63
CA SER A 15 -1.84 -4.61 14.38
C SER A 15 -1.33 -3.39 13.63
N LEU A 16 -0.74 -2.45 14.38
CA LEU A 16 0.08 -1.38 13.84
C LEU A 16 1.53 -1.68 14.18
N GLU A 17 2.34 -1.90 13.16
CA GLU A 17 3.75 -2.22 13.31
C GLU A 17 4.58 -0.96 13.03
N PRO A 18 5.54 -0.59 13.89
CA PRO A 18 6.51 0.45 13.58
C PRO A 18 7.31 0.05 12.33
N CYS A 19 7.46 0.98 11.40
CA CYS A 19 8.26 0.80 10.20
C CYS A 19 9.26 1.96 10.12
N PRO A 20 10.56 1.73 9.91
CA PRO A 20 11.48 2.82 9.65
C PRO A 20 11.09 3.51 8.33
N PRO A 21 11.20 4.84 8.23
CA PRO A 21 11.02 5.52 6.96
C PRO A 21 12.15 5.12 6.00
N ASP A 22 11.80 4.78 4.76
CA ASP A 22 12.79 4.50 3.73
C ASP A 22 13.53 5.79 3.34
N PRO A 23 14.82 5.72 2.98
CA PRO A 23 15.54 6.87 2.45
C PRO A 23 14.97 7.27 1.08
N LEU A 24 15.00 8.57 0.77
CA LEU A 24 14.62 9.06 -0.54
C LEU A 24 15.78 8.86 -1.53
N GLY A 25 15.55 8.08 -2.57
CA GLY A 25 16.50 7.85 -3.67
C GLY A 25 16.18 8.67 -4.94
N PRO A 26 17.06 8.61 -5.96
CA PRO A 26 16.82 9.25 -7.25
C PRO A 26 15.52 8.76 -7.91
N GLY A 27 14.82 9.65 -8.60
CA GLY A 27 13.57 9.33 -9.30
C GLY A 27 12.37 9.03 -8.38
N GLN A 28 12.51 9.26 -7.07
CA GLN A 28 11.50 8.93 -6.07
C GLN A 28 10.84 10.16 -5.45
N VAL A 29 9.70 9.90 -4.81
CA VAL A 29 8.96 10.85 -3.98
C VAL A 29 8.65 10.20 -2.64
N ARG A 30 8.61 11.00 -1.58
CA ARG A 30 8.05 10.59 -0.30
C ARG A 30 6.61 11.07 -0.24
N VAL A 31 5.70 10.14 0.06
CA VAL A 31 4.26 10.40 0.17
C VAL A 31 3.83 10.13 1.60
N ARG A 32 3.19 11.13 2.22
CA ARG A 32 2.45 10.96 3.47
C ARG A 32 1.01 10.58 3.14
N THR A 33 0.55 9.44 3.61
CA THR A 33 -0.81 8.96 3.36
C THR A 33 -1.83 9.85 4.05
N CYS A 34 -2.84 10.31 3.31
CA CYS A 34 -3.99 11.04 3.81
C CYS A 34 -5.16 10.10 4.07
N TYR A 35 -5.44 9.21 3.11
CA TYR A 35 -6.53 8.25 3.16
C TYR A 35 -6.07 6.89 2.59
N SER A 36 -6.70 5.82 3.06
CA SER A 36 -6.47 4.47 2.57
C SER A 36 -7.79 3.71 2.62
N GLY A 37 -8.32 3.39 1.44
CA GLY A 37 -9.53 2.61 1.24
C GLY A 37 -9.30 1.16 1.64
N ILE A 38 -10.34 0.54 2.20
CA ILE A 38 -10.30 -0.88 2.60
C ILE A 38 -11.23 -1.66 1.69
N SER A 39 -10.67 -2.63 0.97
CA SER A 39 -11.42 -3.48 0.06
C SER A 39 -12.35 -4.43 0.80
N ALA A 40 -13.66 -4.26 0.59
CA ALA A 40 -14.67 -5.18 1.12
C ALA A 40 -14.56 -6.61 0.55
N GLY A 41 -13.95 -6.78 -0.63
CA GLY A 41 -13.81 -8.08 -1.30
C GLY A 41 -12.49 -8.78 -0.97
N THR A 42 -11.37 -8.14 -1.28
CA THR A 42 -10.06 -8.79 -1.19
C THR A 42 -9.48 -8.69 0.23
N GLU A 43 -9.52 -7.51 0.83
CA GLU A 43 -8.85 -7.28 2.11
C GLU A 43 -9.68 -7.77 3.27
N LEU A 44 -11.01 -7.62 3.20
CA LEU A 44 -11.89 -8.17 4.22
C LEU A 44 -11.82 -9.70 4.29
N THR A 45 -11.53 -10.40 3.19
CA THR A 45 -11.31 -11.85 3.20
C THR A 45 -9.93 -12.22 3.76
N LEU A 46 -8.91 -11.37 3.58
CA LEU A 46 -7.62 -11.51 4.29
C LEU A 46 -7.82 -11.31 5.79
N TYR A 47 -8.55 -10.27 6.20
CA TYR A 47 -8.91 -10.01 7.60
C TYR A 47 -9.70 -11.17 8.20
N ARG A 48 -10.66 -11.75 7.48
CA ARG A 48 -11.48 -12.87 7.99
C ARG A 48 -10.76 -14.22 7.98
N GLY A 49 -9.63 -14.35 7.30
CA GLY A 49 -8.93 -15.63 7.12
C GLY A 49 -9.51 -16.54 6.04
N SER A 50 -10.40 -16.02 5.20
CA SER A 50 -11.09 -16.79 4.15
C SER A 50 -10.52 -16.58 2.75
N ASN A 51 -9.51 -15.71 2.60
CA ASN A 51 -8.89 -15.47 1.30
C ASN A 51 -8.13 -16.71 0.83
N PRO A 52 -8.36 -17.22 -0.40
CA PRO A 52 -7.69 -18.41 -0.92
C PRO A 52 -6.16 -18.26 -0.93
N ARG A 53 -5.62 -17.04 -1.09
CA ARG A 53 -4.17 -16.76 -1.03
C ARG A 53 -3.52 -17.08 0.32
N LEU A 54 -4.31 -17.28 1.37
CA LEU A 54 -3.79 -17.71 2.68
C LEU A 54 -3.51 -19.22 2.73
N SER A 55 -4.10 -20.01 1.83
CA SER A 55 -4.02 -21.48 1.87
C SER A 55 -3.58 -22.11 0.54
N LYS A 56 -3.51 -21.32 -0.52
CA LYS A 56 -3.19 -21.72 -1.89
C LYS A 56 -2.27 -20.71 -2.54
N ASP A 57 -1.47 -21.17 -3.49
CA ASP A 57 -0.64 -20.31 -4.33
C ASP A 57 -1.39 -19.99 -5.64
N TRP A 58 -1.15 -18.81 -6.19
CA TRP A 58 -1.67 -18.42 -7.50
C TRP A 58 -0.65 -18.81 -8.56
N ASP A 59 -1.04 -19.66 -9.50
CA ASP A 59 -0.22 -20.01 -10.66
C ASP A 59 -0.54 -19.07 -11.83
N ASP A 60 0.39 -18.21 -12.21
CA ASP A 60 0.21 -17.26 -13.30
C ASP A 60 0.09 -17.92 -14.68
N ALA A 61 0.67 -19.11 -14.87
CA ALA A 61 0.61 -19.82 -16.15
C ALA A 61 -0.80 -20.38 -16.40
N THR A 62 -1.39 -21.02 -15.39
CA THR A 62 -2.73 -21.63 -15.50
C THR A 62 -3.86 -20.70 -15.04
N ARG A 63 -3.54 -19.60 -14.34
CA ARG A 63 -4.49 -18.70 -13.66
C ARG A 63 -5.40 -19.43 -12.69
N MET A 64 -4.84 -20.41 -11.96
CA MET A 64 -5.57 -21.22 -10.98
C MET A 64 -4.89 -21.18 -9.61
N PHE A 65 -5.70 -21.42 -8.57
CA PHE A 65 -5.17 -21.67 -7.24
C PHE A 65 -4.71 -23.12 -7.10
N VAL A 66 -3.44 -23.32 -6.76
CA VAL A 66 -2.80 -24.62 -6.55
C VAL A 66 -2.50 -24.84 -5.06
N PRO A 67 -2.32 -26.11 -4.60
CA PRO A 67 -1.93 -26.38 -3.23
C PRO A 67 -0.66 -25.60 -2.84
N ARG A 68 -0.70 -24.96 -1.67
CA ARG A 68 0.38 -24.09 -1.20
C ARG A 68 1.64 -24.89 -0.86
N GLN A 69 2.81 -24.36 -1.21
CA GLN A 69 4.09 -25.03 -0.95
C GLN A 69 4.79 -24.59 0.35
N ALA A 70 4.41 -23.46 0.97
CA ALA A 70 5.08 -22.89 2.16
C ALA A 70 4.11 -22.43 3.26
N ALA A 71 4.57 -22.34 4.52
CA ALA A 71 3.86 -21.74 5.66
C ALA A 71 4.66 -20.56 6.24
N PRO A 72 4.06 -19.62 7.03
CA PRO A 72 2.64 -19.36 7.32
C PRO A 72 2.03 -18.21 6.48
N ALA A 73 0.71 -18.08 6.53
CA ALA A 73 -0.07 -17.07 5.80
C ALA A 73 -0.16 -15.69 6.48
N TYR A 74 0.25 -15.64 7.75
CA TYR A 74 0.25 -14.45 8.60
C TYR A 74 1.62 -14.31 9.29
N PRO A 75 2.05 -13.08 9.66
CA PRO A 75 1.33 -11.83 9.44
C PRO A 75 1.27 -11.42 7.95
N VAL A 76 0.18 -10.80 7.53
CA VAL A 76 0.08 -10.13 6.22
C VAL A 76 0.45 -8.68 6.44
N VAL A 77 1.50 -8.21 5.76
CA VAL A 77 2.03 -6.85 5.85
C VAL A 77 2.08 -6.24 4.45
N GLY A 78 1.89 -4.92 4.34
CA GLY A 78 2.00 -4.22 3.06
C GLY A 78 0.86 -4.51 2.08
N PHE A 79 -0.29 -4.98 2.59
CA PHE A 79 -1.53 -5.03 1.83
C PHE A 79 -2.19 -3.63 1.79
N GLY A 80 -3.18 -3.45 0.91
CA GLY A 80 -3.74 -2.15 0.57
C GLY A 80 -3.45 -1.81 -0.88
N TYR A 81 -4.45 -1.28 -1.58
CA TYR A 81 -4.30 -0.86 -2.99
C TYR A 81 -5.14 0.36 -3.36
N GLU A 82 -5.66 1.10 -2.38
CA GLU A 82 -6.56 2.24 -2.57
C GLU A 82 -6.08 3.43 -1.73
N GLU A 83 -4.85 3.91 -1.97
CA GLU A 83 -4.26 4.97 -1.16
C GLU A 83 -4.24 6.33 -1.85
N VAL A 84 -4.45 7.38 -1.03
CA VAL A 84 -4.32 8.78 -1.40
C VAL A 84 -3.39 9.46 -0.42
N GLY A 85 -2.46 10.27 -0.92
CA GLY A 85 -1.46 10.92 -0.09
C GLY A 85 -0.95 12.22 -0.67
N GLU A 86 -0.20 12.93 0.16
CA GLU A 86 0.47 14.17 -0.18
C GLU A 86 1.95 13.89 -0.39
N VAL A 87 2.51 14.34 -1.51
CA VAL A 87 3.96 14.36 -1.71
C VAL A 87 4.57 15.34 -0.71
N VAL A 88 5.47 14.87 0.15
CA VAL A 88 6.14 15.70 1.17
C VAL A 88 7.62 15.94 0.87
N GLU A 89 8.23 15.10 0.02
CA GLU A 89 9.63 15.20 -0.40
C GLU A 89 9.76 14.69 -1.84
N VAL A 90 10.64 15.28 -2.64
CA VAL A 90 10.84 14.94 -4.06
C VAL A 90 12.34 14.89 -4.34
N ALA A 91 12.80 13.85 -5.03
CA ALA A 91 14.19 13.74 -5.41
C ALA A 91 14.57 14.84 -6.43
N PRO A 92 15.79 15.40 -6.40
CA PRO A 92 16.16 16.54 -7.25
C PRO A 92 16.04 16.30 -8.76
N ASP A 93 16.09 15.04 -9.20
CA ASP A 93 15.99 14.60 -10.59
C ASP A 93 14.54 14.37 -11.07
N VAL A 94 13.54 14.53 -10.20
CA VAL A 94 12.12 14.43 -10.53
C VAL A 94 11.54 15.81 -10.86
N ALA A 95 11.22 16.04 -12.13
CA ALA A 95 10.78 17.36 -12.61
C ALA A 95 9.24 17.57 -12.58
N ASP A 96 8.45 16.49 -12.63
CA ASP A 96 6.99 16.54 -12.81
C ASP A 96 6.20 16.49 -11.48
N ARG A 97 6.90 16.45 -10.34
CA ARG A 97 6.32 16.38 -8.99
C ARG A 97 6.81 17.50 -8.10
N ARG A 98 6.01 17.83 -7.09
CA ARG A 98 6.35 18.86 -6.10
C ARG A 98 5.76 18.52 -4.72
N PRO A 99 6.39 18.95 -3.62
CA PRO A 99 5.77 18.91 -2.30
C PRO A 99 4.40 19.61 -2.28
N GLY A 100 3.47 19.08 -1.49
CA GLY A 100 2.08 19.54 -1.39
C GLY A 100 1.14 19.01 -2.48
N GLN A 101 1.65 18.25 -3.45
CA GLN A 101 0.84 17.65 -4.50
C GLN A 101 0.10 16.42 -3.96
N ILE A 102 -1.23 16.38 -4.15
CA ILE A 102 -2.03 15.19 -3.83
C ILE A 102 -1.91 14.17 -4.95
N VAL A 103 -1.65 12.93 -4.57
CA VAL A 103 -1.48 11.79 -5.47
C VAL A 103 -2.26 10.59 -4.96
N TRP A 104 -2.61 9.69 -5.86
CA TRP A 104 -3.18 8.38 -5.54
C TRP A 104 -2.35 7.27 -6.18
N GLY A 105 -2.47 6.06 -5.65
CA GLY A 105 -1.70 4.91 -6.10
C GLY A 105 -1.77 3.74 -5.13
N ILE A 106 -0.80 2.83 -5.27
CA ILE A 106 -0.72 1.60 -4.48
C ILE A 106 0.60 1.59 -3.73
N TRP A 107 0.53 1.73 -2.41
CA TRP A 107 1.67 1.59 -1.50
C TRP A 107 1.33 0.81 -0.22
N GLY A 108 0.09 0.35 -0.10
CA GLY A 108 -0.39 -0.41 1.04
C GLY A 108 -0.65 0.48 2.26
N HIS A 109 -1.44 -0.02 3.19
CA HIS A 109 -1.87 0.71 4.38
C HIS A 109 -0.69 1.05 5.30
N ARG A 110 -0.08 2.21 5.07
CA ARG A 110 1.02 2.76 5.87
C ARG A 110 0.90 4.28 5.97
N ALA A 111 1.52 4.86 6.99
CA ALA A 111 1.48 6.31 7.20
C ALA A 111 2.33 7.09 6.17
N GLU A 112 3.43 6.50 5.71
CA GLU A 112 4.34 7.11 4.73
C GLU A 112 5.02 6.06 3.86
N ALA A 113 5.25 6.39 2.58
CA ALA A 113 5.96 5.57 1.61
C ALA A 113 6.96 6.38 0.80
N VAL A 114 8.09 5.77 0.43
CA VAL A 114 8.96 6.26 -0.65
C VAL A 114 8.66 5.45 -1.90
N LEU A 115 8.31 6.12 -3.00
CA LEU A 115 7.79 5.51 -4.21
C LEU A 115 8.50 6.10 -5.43
N ALA A 116 8.63 5.32 -6.50
CA ALA A 116 9.01 5.88 -7.80
C ALA A 116 7.98 6.95 -8.20
N ALA A 117 8.44 8.10 -8.71
CA ALA A 117 7.54 9.20 -9.08
C ALA A 117 6.45 8.77 -10.08
N GLY A 118 6.79 7.86 -11.00
CA GLY A 118 5.85 7.28 -11.97
C GLY A 118 4.86 6.25 -11.41
N ALA A 119 5.03 5.78 -10.18
CA ALA A 119 4.12 4.83 -9.53
C ALA A 119 2.91 5.50 -8.86
N VAL A 120 2.91 6.84 -8.78
CA VAL A 120 1.83 7.63 -8.20
C VAL A 120 1.22 8.55 -9.24
N THR A 121 -0.09 8.74 -9.22
CA THR A 121 -0.79 9.58 -10.20
C THR A 121 -1.29 10.86 -9.52
N PRO A 122 -1.04 12.06 -10.09
CA PRO A 122 -1.59 13.30 -9.56
C PRO A 122 -3.12 13.24 -9.48
N LEU A 123 -3.67 13.67 -8.36
CA LEU A 123 -5.11 13.86 -8.26
C LEU A 123 -5.54 15.03 -9.14
N ALA A 124 -6.66 14.88 -9.84
CA ALA A 124 -7.20 15.95 -10.67
C ALA A 124 -7.57 17.19 -9.82
N PRO A 125 -7.31 18.42 -10.30
CA PRO A 125 -7.68 19.63 -9.56
C PRO A 125 -9.17 19.67 -9.23
N GLY A 126 -9.51 19.99 -7.98
CA GLY A 126 -10.89 20.12 -7.51
C GLY A 126 -11.59 18.80 -7.15
N LEU A 127 -10.96 17.65 -7.37
CA LEU A 127 -11.46 16.37 -6.85
C LEU A 127 -11.16 16.27 -5.35
N ASP A 128 -12.16 15.88 -4.56
CA ASP A 128 -11.99 15.60 -3.13
C ASP A 128 -11.06 14.39 -2.97
N PRO A 129 -9.94 14.51 -2.22
CA PRO A 129 -9.04 13.40 -1.96
C PRO A 129 -9.71 12.16 -1.31
N LEU A 130 -10.85 12.31 -0.63
CA LEU A 130 -11.59 11.16 -0.08
C LEU A 130 -12.37 10.38 -1.16
N ALA A 131 -12.73 11.05 -2.26
CA ALA A 131 -13.50 10.46 -3.36
C ALA A 131 -12.61 9.96 -4.51
N ALA A 132 -11.29 10.02 -4.33
CA ALA A 132 -10.27 9.67 -5.32
C ALA A 132 -10.10 8.15 -5.49
#